data_AF-A0A6L3ZU77-F1
#
_entry.id   AF-A0A6L3ZU77-F1
#
_cell.length_a   1.000
_cell.length_b   1.000
_cell.length_c   1.000
_cell.angle_alpha   90.00
_cell.angle_beta   90.00
_cell.angle_gamma   90.00
#
_symmetry.space_group_name_H-M   'P 1'
#
loop_
_entity.id
_entity.type
_entity.pdbx_description
1 polymer ?
#
loop_
_entity_poly.entity_id
_entity_poly.type
_entity_poly.pdbx_seq_one_letter_code
_entity_poly.pdbx_strand_id
1 'polypeptide(L)'
;MMIKAILFDLDDTLLTNPANEFVQHYKKALLPLLTEAFPTLTVDKLEAGIINGIRSVIKNCDPLRLNSEVFYTAFHEVTGLSLADHQDLMKTFFEK
;
A
#
# COMPACT_ATOMS: atom_id res chain seq x y z
N MET A 1 25.82 15.58 -28.09
CA MET A 1 24.54 15.02 -27.62
C MET A 1 23.98 15.96 -26.58
N MET A 2 22.73 16.44 -26.72
CA MET A 2 22.13 17.41 -25.79
C MET A 2 20.93 16.74 -25.13
N ILE A 3 20.94 16.64 -23.80
CA ILE A 3 19.80 16.12 -23.03
C ILE A 3 18.64 17.10 -23.17
N LYS A 4 17.45 16.60 -23.53
CA LYS A 4 16.24 17.42 -23.76
C LYS A 4 15.33 17.53 -22.54
N ALA A 5 15.37 16.55 -21.65
CA ALA A 5 14.57 16.51 -20.42
C ALA A 5 15.27 15.62 -19.39
N ILE A 6 15.03 15.93 -18.11
CA ILE A 6 15.45 15.12 -16.97
C ILE A 6 14.21 14.93 -16.11
N LEU A 7 13.90 13.67 -15.80
CA LEU A 7 12.86 13.33 -14.83
C LEU A 7 13.53 13.14 -13.46
N PHE A 8 13.08 13.90 -12.49
CA PHE A 8 13.45 13.69 -11.09
C PHE A 8 12.28 13.03 -10.38
N ASP A 9 12.59 11.97 -9.64
CA ASP A 9 11.68 11.46 -8.64
C ASP A 9 11.73 12.34 -7.38
N LEU A 10 10.70 12.28 -6.54
CA LEU A 10 10.63 13.09 -5.33
C LEU A 10 11.28 12.37 -4.16
N ASP A 11 10.74 11.22 -3.79
CA ASP A 11 11.12 10.46 -2.61
C ASP A 11 12.48 9.77 -2.81
N ASP A 12 13.38 9.91 -1.83
CA ASP A 12 14.75 9.41 -1.86
C ASP A 12 15.60 9.83 -3.08
N THR A 13 15.12 10.80 -3.86
CA THR A 13 15.85 11.44 -4.96
C THR A 13 16.04 12.94 -4.71
N LEU A 14 14.95 13.68 -4.48
CA LEU A 14 15.02 15.11 -4.15
C LEU A 14 14.82 15.38 -2.64
N LEU A 15 14.09 14.51 -1.95
CA LEU A 15 13.84 14.58 -0.52
C LEU A 15 14.24 13.28 0.16
N THR A 16 15.10 13.34 1.18
CA THR A 16 15.41 12.17 2.00
C THR A 16 14.17 11.76 2.79
N ASN A 17 13.81 10.49 2.71
CA ASN A 17 12.70 9.93 3.48
C ASN A 17 13.25 8.85 4.43
N PRO A 18 13.17 9.01 5.76
CA PRO A 18 13.52 7.95 6.69
C PRO A 18 12.43 6.85 6.62
N ALA A 19 12.48 6.01 5.58
CA ALA A 19 11.43 5.06 5.24
C ALA A 19 11.05 4.14 6.41
N ASN A 20 12.03 3.72 7.21
CA ASN A 20 11.78 2.91 8.40
C ASN A 20 10.91 3.65 9.43
N GLU A 21 11.22 4.91 9.73
CA GLU A 21 10.44 5.71 10.67
C GLU A 21 9.05 5.99 10.12
N PHE A 22 8.97 6.37 8.84
CA PHE A 22 7.70 6.57 8.14
C PHE A 22 6.79 5.34 8.23
N VAL A 23 7.30 4.16 7.91
CA VAL A 23 6.51 2.91 7.94
C VAL A 23 6.00 2.62 9.36
N GLN A 24 6.82 2.84 10.39
CA GLN A 24 6.39 2.64 11.78
C GLN A 24 5.26 3.59 12.17
N HIS A 25 5.39 4.88 11.84
CA HIS A 25 4.35 5.87 12.10
C HIS A 25 3.07 5.60 11.31
N TYR A 26 3.21 5.26 10.04
CA TYR A 26 2.10 4.93 9.16
C TYR A 26 1.30 3.73 9.68
N LYS A 27 1.98 2.65 10.07
CA LYS A 27 1.34 1.48 10.69
C LYS A 27 0.59 1.85 11.96
N LYS A 28 1.22 2.63 12.85
CA LYS A 28 0.61 3.06 14.11
C LYS A 28 -0.68 3.87 13.89
N ALA A 29 -0.75 4.64 12.81
CA ALA A 29 -1.93 5.43 12.47
C ALA A 29 -3.02 4.59 11.76
N LEU A 30 -2.62 3.71 10.84
CA LEU A 30 -3.55 2.97 9.98
C LEU A 30 -4.15 1.72 10.65
N LEU A 31 -3.35 0.93 11.36
CA LEU A 31 -3.78 -0.37 11.90
C LEU A 31 -5.00 -0.29 12.84
N PRO A 32 -5.11 0.70 13.76
CA PRO A 32 -6.29 0.82 14.61
C PRO A 32 -7.59 0.96 13.81
N LEU A 33 -7.57 1.76 12.73
CA LEU A 33 -8.75 1.98 11.88
C LEU A 33 -9.14 0.70 11.14
N LEU A 34 -8.16 -0.05 10.64
CA LEU A 34 -8.41 -1.34 10.00
C LEU A 34 -9.02 -2.35 10.98
N THR A 35 -8.51 -2.42 12.21
CA THR A 35 -9.06 -3.35 13.23
C THR A 35 -10.46 -2.96 13.71
N GLU A 36 -10.76 -1.66 13.76
CA GLU A 36 -12.09 -1.17 14.12
C GLU A 36 -13.10 -1.46 13.01
N ALA A 37 -12.73 -1.23 11.75
CA ALA A 37 -13.58 -1.46 10.59
C ALA A 37 -13.80 -2.96 10.31
N PHE A 38 -12.79 -3.80 10.60
CA PHE A 38 -12.81 -5.23 10.29
C PHE A 38 -12.50 -6.08 11.55
N PRO A 39 -13.42 -6.14 12.52
CA PRO A 39 -13.17 -6.77 13.83
C PRO A 39 -12.96 -8.29 13.76
N THR A 40 -13.32 -8.93 12.66
CA THR A 40 -13.11 -10.36 12.42
C THR A 40 -11.71 -10.69 11.91
N LEU A 41 -10.91 -9.68 11.55
CA LEU A 41 -9.54 -9.83 11.07
C LEU A 41 -8.55 -9.43 12.16
N THR A 42 -7.50 -10.23 12.33
CA THR A 42 -6.38 -9.88 13.21
C THR A 42 -5.44 -8.89 12.53
N VAL A 43 -4.73 -8.10 13.33
CA VAL A 43 -3.65 -7.21 12.86
C VAL A 43 -2.66 -8.00 12.00
N ASP A 44 -2.23 -9.17 12.46
CA ASP A 44 -1.28 -10.02 11.73
C ASP A 44 -1.79 -10.43 10.35
N LYS A 45 -3.09 -10.73 10.24
CA LYS A 45 -3.71 -11.11 8.95
C LYS A 45 -3.79 -9.92 8.00
N LEU A 46 -4.08 -8.73 8.52
CA LEU A 46 -4.09 -7.48 7.74
C LEU A 46 -2.67 -7.13 7.27
N GLU A 47 -1.68 -7.17 8.15
CA GLU A 47 -0.28 -6.95 7.79
C GLU A 47 0.23 -7.98 6.77
N ALA A 48 -0.10 -9.26 6.96
CA ALA A 48 0.24 -10.31 6.01
C ALA A 48 -0.37 -10.06 4.63
N GLY A 49 -1.63 -9.59 4.58
CA GLY A 49 -2.28 -9.18 3.34
C GLY A 49 -1.54 -8.05 2.64
N ILE A 50 -1.20 -6.98 3.38
CA ILE A 50 -0.47 -5.81 2.83
C ILE A 50 0.88 -6.26 2.27
N ILE A 51 1.66 -7.02 3.04
CA ILE A 51 2.96 -7.52 2.62
C ILE A 51 2.83 -8.44 1.39
N ASN A 52 1.80 -9.29 1.34
CA ASN A 52 1.54 -10.15 0.19
C ASN A 52 1.23 -9.31 -1.06
N GLY A 53 0.36 -8.31 -0.95
CA GLY A 53 0.04 -7.38 -2.04
C GLY A 53 1.29 -6.66 -2.58
N ILE A 54 2.11 -6.10 -1.69
CA ILE A 54 3.38 -5.42 -2.06
C ILE A 54 4.30 -6.37 -2.83
N ARG A 55 4.51 -7.59 -2.29
CA ARG A 55 5.38 -8.59 -2.93
C ARG A 55 4.86 -9.02 -4.29
N SER A 56 3.54 -9.14 -4.45
CA SER A 56 2.92 -9.49 -5.72
C SER A 56 3.12 -8.39 -6.77
N VAL A 57 3.01 -7.11 -6.39
CA VAL A 57 3.31 -5.99 -7.28
C VAL A 57 4.78 -5.98 -7.68
N ILE A 58 5.71 -6.14 -6.73
CA ILE A 58 7.16 -6.16 -7.01
C ILE A 58 7.52 -7.29 -7.98
N LYS A 59 6.85 -8.44 -7.88
CA LYS A 59 7.09 -9.59 -8.75
C LYS A 59 6.34 -9.52 -10.09
N ASN A 60 5.40 -8.59 -10.24
CA ASN A 60 4.62 -8.47 -11.45
C ASN A 60 5.42 -7.76 -12.54
N CYS A 61 5.79 -8.50 -13.58
CA CYS A 61 6.48 -7.96 -14.76
C CYS A 61 5.54 -7.68 -15.93
N ASP A 62 4.23 -7.91 -15.80
CA ASP A 62 3.26 -7.66 -16.87
C ASP A 62 2.94 -6.16 -16.95
N PRO A 63 3.32 -5.46 -18.04
CA PRO A 63 3.09 -4.04 -18.19
C PRO A 63 1.62 -3.68 -18.50
N LEU A 64 0.78 -4.67 -18.82
CA LEU A 64 -0.64 -4.44 -19.12
C LEU A 64 -1.54 -4.52 -17.88
N ARG A 65 -0.98 -4.92 -16.73
CA ARG A 65 -1.72 -5.01 -15.47
C ARG A 65 -1.43 -3.82 -14.58
N LEU A 66 -2.47 -3.27 -13.97
CA LEU A 66 -2.29 -2.19 -13.01
C LEU A 66 -1.74 -2.73 -11.69
N ASN A 67 -0.82 -1.98 -11.09
CA ASN A 67 -0.29 -2.30 -9.76
C ASN A 67 -1.42 -2.44 -8.72
N SER A 68 -2.46 -1.61 -8.81
CA SER A 68 -3.62 -1.70 -7.92
C SER A 68 -4.33 -3.05 -8.07
N GLU A 69 -4.64 -3.47 -9.28
CA GLU A 69 -5.32 -4.75 -9.53
C GLU A 69 -4.51 -5.94 -8.98
N VAL A 70 -3.20 -5.94 -9.20
CA VAL A 70 -2.29 -6.97 -8.69
C VAL A 70 -2.28 -6.97 -7.16
N PHE A 71 -2.14 -5.79 -6.55
CA PHE A 71 -2.12 -5.63 -5.10
C PHE A 71 -3.42 -6.16 -4.48
N TYR A 72 -4.57 -5.67 -4.95
CA TYR A 72 -5.86 -5.97 -4.33
C TYR A 72 -6.31 -7.41 -4.56
N THR A 73 -5.92 -8.04 -5.66
CA THR A 73 -6.14 -9.49 -5.87
C THR A 73 -5.41 -10.29 -4.79
N ALA A 74 -4.12 -10.03 -4.61
CA ALA A 74 -3.28 -10.73 -3.63
C ALA A 74 -3.65 -10.39 -2.18
N PHE A 75 -4.11 -9.18 -1.92
CA PHE A 75 -4.61 -8.75 -0.62
C PHE A 75 -5.91 -9.48 -0.25
N HIS A 76 -6.85 -9.57 -1.20
CA HIS A 76 -8.12 -10.28 -1.02
C HIS A 76 -7.91 -11.77 -0.73
N GLU A 77 -6.97 -12.44 -1.41
CA GLU A 77 -6.65 -13.86 -1.16
C GLU A 77 -6.27 -14.16 0.31
N VAL A 78 -5.62 -13.21 0.98
CA VAL A 78 -5.20 -13.38 2.39
C VAL A 78 -6.29 -12.91 3.35
N THR A 79 -6.93 -11.79 3.06
CA THR A 79 -7.81 -11.09 4.02
C THR A 79 -9.30 -11.35 3.81
N GLY A 80 -9.70 -11.66 2.58
CA GLY A 80 -11.10 -11.71 2.13
C GLY A 80 -11.73 -10.34 1.89
N LEU A 81 -10.97 -9.24 2.01
CA LEU A 81 -11.47 -7.88 1.81
C LEU A 81 -11.41 -7.48 0.34
N SER A 82 -12.46 -6.82 -0.15
CA SER A 82 -12.48 -6.30 -1.51
C SER A 82 -11.75 -4.96 -1.62
N LEU A 83 -11.50 -4.53 -2.87
CA LEU A 83 -11.01 -3.20 -3.18
C LEU A 83 -11.91 -2.11 -2.58
N ALA A 84 -13.23 -2.27 -2.70
CA ALA A 84 -14.20 -1.26 -2.25
C ALA A 84 -14.12 -1.07 -0.73
N ASP A 85 -14.10 -2.18 0.03
CA ASP A 85 -14.00 -2.15 1.49
C ASP A 85 -12.74 -1.40 1.96
N HIS A 86 -11.63 -1.62 1.26
CA HIS A 86 -10.38 -0.96 1.57
C HIS A 86 -10.37 0.52 1.15
N GLN A 87 -10.92 0.86 -0.02
CA GLN A 87 -10.92 2.24 -0.52
C GLN A 87 -11.71 3.19 0.38
N ASP A 88 -12.88 2.78 0.87
CA ASP A 88 -13.70 3.62 1.74
C ASP A 88 -13.01 3.91 3.08
N LEU A 89 -12.30 2.91 3.63
CA LEU A 89 -11.49 3.10 4.82
C LEU A 89 -10.31 4.05 4.58
N MET A 90 -9.59 3.85 3.46
CA MET A 90 -8.44 4.71 3.13
C MET A 90 -8.86 6.16 2.89
N LYS A 91 -10.03 6.40 2.30
CA LYS A 91 -10.59 7.74 2.20
C LYS A 91 -10.76 8.37 3.58
N THR A 92 -11.36 7.63 4.52
CA THR A 92 -11.53 8.09 5.91
C THR A 92 -10.18 8.36 6.60
N PHE A 93 -9.16 7.56 6.32
CA PHE A 93 -7.82 7.74 6.87
C PHE A 93 -7.14 9.03 6.38
N PHE A 94 -7.28 9.38 5.09
CA PHE A 94 -6.65 10.57 4.51
C PHE A 94 -7.44 11.87 4.72
N GLU A 95 -8.70 11.79 5.14
CA GLU A 95 -9.52 12.96 5.50
C GLU A 95 -9.36 13.39 6.98
N LYS A 96 -8.61 12.62 7.78
CA LYS A 96 -8.23 12.97 9.17
C LYS A 96 -6.92 13.75 9.21
#